data_AF-A0A8S0Q6B7-F1
#
_entry.id   AF-A0A8S0Q6B7-F1
#
_cell.length_a   1.000
_cell.length_b   1.000
_cell.length_c   1.000
_cell.angle_alpha   90.00
_cell.angle_beta   90.00
_cell.angle_gamma   90.00
#
_symmetry.space_group_name_H-M   'P 1'
#
loop_
_entity.id
_entity.type
_entity.pdbx_description
1 polymer ?
#
loop_
_entity_poly.entity_id
_entity_poly.type
_entity_poly.pdbx_seq_one_letter_code
_entity_poly.pdbx_strand_id
1 'polypeptide(L)'
;MAMDLHSPLPKSATDLFGDPKEDAHPLWLNPTKFLDPEFDPESYISDLRTFVPFDTLRSELRSHLSALKHELVELINRDYADFVSLSTKLVDVDEAVVRMRAPLLEIKEKILAFRNAVDGSLIALQSRLKQRAQANEAREVLELLLDTFHVVSKFLCRSNSLLLGILEHVPTANYGDRASLCLVDDMNPGLWLMISYRAGRIQRSCLVCM
;
A
#
# COMPACT_ATOMS: atom_id res chain seq x y z
N MET A 1 -33.47 -22.01 12.88
CA MET A 1 -34.00 -20.77 12.30
C MET A 1 -33.02 -20.33 11.23
N ALA A 2 -33.22 -20.79 9.99
CA ALA A 2 -32.41 -20.38 8.84
C ALA A 2 -33.23 -19.33 8.07
N MET A 3 -32.65 -18.15 7.84
CA MET A 3 -33.29 -17.06 7.14
C MET A 3 -33.22 -17.31 5.63
N ASP A 4 -34.39 -17.46 5.01
CA ASP A 4 -34.57 -17.49 3.55
C ASP A 4 -34.14 -16.14 2.95
N LEU A 5 -33.04 -16.15 2.21
CA LEU A 5 -32.56 -15.02 1.43
C LEU A 5 -33.11 -15.16 -0.01
N HIS A 6 -34.42 -15.01 -0.17
CA HIS A 6 -35.02 -14.84 -1.50
C HIS A 6 -34.87 -13.37 -1.93
N SER A 7 -33.73 -13.05 -2.52
CA SER A 7 -33.58 -11.85 -3.35
C SER A 7 -34.51 -11.98 -4.56
N PRO A 8 -35.47 -11.07 -4.80
CA PRO A 8 -36.23 -11.11 -6.04
C PRO A 8 -35.27 -10.82 -7.19
N LEU A 9 -35.24 -11.76 -8.13
CA LEU A 9 -34.52 -11.70 -9.40
C LEU A 9 -34.68 -10.31 -10.04
N PRO A 10 -33.64 -9.72 -10.65
CA PRO A 10 -33.81 -8.50 -11.44
C PRO A 10 -34.90 -8.77 -12.48
N LYS A 11 -36.02 -8.06 -12.35
CA LYS A 11 -37.14 -8.13 -13.29
C LYS A 11 -36.55 -7.86 -14.68
N SER A 12 -36.58 -8.89 -15.52
CA SER A 12 -36.11 -8.81 -16.90
C SER A 12 -36.77 -7.60 -17.57
N ALA A 13 -36.01 -6.85 -18.36
CA ALA A 13 -36.48 -5.69 -19.11
C ALA A 13 -37.69 -6.01 -20.04
N THR A 14 -38.01 -7.28 -20.24
CA THR A 14 -39.22 -7.74 -20.91
C THR A 14 -40.52 -7.48 -20.14
N ASP A 15 -40.48 -7.19 -18.84
CA ASP A 15 -41.66 -6.71 -18.07
C ASP A 15 -41.87 -5.17 -18.18
N LEU A 16 -40.99 -4.44 -18.87
CA LEU A 16 -41.08 -2.97 -19.02
C LEU A 16 -42.16 -2.54 -20.02
N PHE A 17 -42.43 -3.38 -21.02
CA PHE A 17 -43.63 -3.27 -21.83
C PHE A 17 -44.65 -4.17 -21.16
N GLY A 18 -45.58 -3.57 -20.43
CA GLY A 18 -46.67 -4.35 -19.85
C GLY A 18 -47.28 -5.19 -20.97
N ASP A 19 -47.40 -6.49 -20.72
CA ASP A 19 -48.26 -7.34 -21.52
C ASP A 19 -49.59 -6.58 -21.69
N PRO A 20 -50.11 -6.40 -22.92
CA PRO A 20 -51.37 -5.69 -23.10
C PRO A 20 -52.36 -6.30 -22.14
N LYS A 21 -52.97 -5.49 -21.27
CA LYS A 21 -54.22 -5.92 -20.67
C LYS A 21 -55.07 -6.26 -21.88
N GLU A 22 -55.35 -7.54 -22.10
CA GLU A 22 -56.39 -7.96 -23.03
C GLU A 22 -57.68 -7.41 -22.43
N ASP A 23 -57.90 -6.11 -22.62
CA ASP A 23 -59.19 -5.47 -22.49
C ASP A 23 -60.06 -6.29 -23.41
N ALA A 24 -60.94 -7.09 -22.81
CA ALA A 24 -61.72 -8.10 -23.48
C ALA A 24 -62.65 -7.44 -24.51
N HIS A 25 -62.09 -7.11 -25.67
CA HIS A 25 -62.83 -6.60 -26.79
C HIS A 25 -63.70 -7.74 -27.30
N PRO A 26 -64.91 -7.43 -27.78
CA PRO A 26 -65.72 -8.44 -28.42
C PRO A 26 -64.94 -9.09 -29.56
N LEU A 27 -65.05 -10.41 -29.72
CA LEU A 27 -64.30 -11.17 -30.75
C LEU A 27 -64.51 -10.68 -32.20
N TRP A 28 -65.55 -9.88 -32.44
CA TRP A 28 -65.84 -9.27 -33.72
C TRP A 28 -65.10 -7.94 -33.96
N LEU A 29 -64.62 -7.29 -32.90
CA LEU A 29 -63.83 -6.08 -32.98
C LEU A 29 -62.35 -6.47 -33.00
N ASN A 30 -61.68 -6.16 -34.11
CA ASN A 30 -60.26 -6.46 -34.29
C ASN A 30 -59.44 -5.17 -34.23
N PRO A 31 -58.82 -4.80 -33.08
CA PRO A 31 -58.10 -3.55 -32.93
C PRO A 31 -56.86 -3.41 -33.82
N THR A 32 -56.28 -4.55 -34.21
CA THR A 32 -55.10 -4.58 -35.09
C THR A 32 -55.37 -3.96 -36.46
N LYS A 33 -56.63 -3.97 -36.94
CA LYS A 33 -57.03 -3.30 -38.17
C LYS A 33 -56.88 -1.78 -38.13
N PHE A 34 -56.91 -1.17 -36.94
CA PHE A 34 -56.70 0.28 -36.78
C PHE A 34 -55.23 0.70 -36.98
N LEU A 35 -54.30 -0.26 -37.04
CA LEU A 35 -52.88 -0.02 -37.28
C LEU A 35 -52.53 -0.09 -38.77
N ASP A 36 -53.44 -0.58 -39.62
CA ASP A 36 -53.21 -0.71 -41.06
C ASP A 36 -53.14 0.69 -41.70
N PRO A 37 -52.09 1.02 -42.47
CA PRO A 37 -51.92 2.35 -43.07
C PRO A 37 -52.95 2.68 -44.15
N GLU A 38 -53.63 1.66 -44.70
CA GLU A 38 -54.65 1.76 -45.74
C GLU A 38 -56.06 1.49 -45.18
N PHE A 39 -56.24 1.71 -43.88
CA PHE A 39 -57.50 1.52 -43.18
C PHE A 39 -58.59 2.47 -43.71
N ASP A 40 -59.67 1.90 -44.25
CA ASP A 40 -60.87 2.64 -44.63
C ASP A 40 -61.97 2.44 -43.57
N PRO A 41 -62.35 3.51 -42.83
CA PRO A 41 -63.39 3.43 -41.79
C PRO A 41 -64.76 3.03 -42.33
N GLU A 42 -65.13 3.49 -43.53
CA GLU A 42 -66.47 3.29 -44.09
C GLU A 42 -66.69 1.83 -44.50
N SER A 43 -65.71 1.22 -45.20
CA SER A 43 -65.69 -0.22 -45.50
C SER A 43 -65.71 -1.07 -44.23
N TYR A 44 -64.86 -0.74 -43.24
CA TYR A 44 -64.77 -1.49 -41.99
C TYR A 44 -66.08 -1.47 -41.17
N ILE A 45 -66.74 -0.32 -41.07
CA ILE A 45 -68.04 -0.21 -40.37
C ILE A 45 -69.13 -0.95 -41.14
N SER A 46 -69.11 -0.89 -42.47
CA SER A 46 -70.08 -1.58 -43.33
C SER A 46 -70.01 -3.10 -43.14
N ASP A 47 -68.81 -3.66 -43.12
CA ASP A 47 -68.58 -5.08 -42.87
C ASP A 47 -69.09 -5.50 -41.48
N LEU A 48 -68.75 -4.73 -40.43
CA LEU A 48 -69.14 -5.04 -39.05
C LEU A 48 -70.65 -4.89 -38.78
N ARG A 49 -71.34 -3.98 -39.49
CA ARG A 49 -72.79 -3.79 -39.37
C ARG A 49 -73.59 -5.01 -39.82
N THR A 50 -72.98 -5.91 -40.61
CA THR A 50 -73.57 -7.21 -40.98
C THR A 50 -73.67 -8.17 -39.79
N PHE A 51 -72.85 -7.97 -38.76
CA PHE A 51 -72.74 -8.86 -37.61
C PHE A 51 -73.32 -8.27 -36.31
N VAL A 52 -73.37 -6.94 -36.17
CA VAL A 52 -73.71 -6.27 -34.91
C VAL A 52 -74.59 -5.02 -35.12
N PRO A 53 -75.57 -4.74 -34.23
CA PRO A 53 -76.34 -3.50 -34.26
C PRO A 53 -75.47 -2.24 -34.13
N PHE A 54 -75.86 -1.18 -34.84
CA PHE A 54 -75.08 0.06 -34.91
C PHE A 54 -74.86 0.73 -33.54
N ASP A 55 -75.84 0.67 -32.64
CA ASP A 55 -75.71 1.26 -31.31
C ASP A 55 -74.67 0.54 -30.44
N THR A 56 -74.63 -0.79 -30.51
CA THR A 56 -73.62 -1.61 -29.83
C THR A 56 -72.24 -1.32 -30.41
N LEU A 57 -72.11 -1.28 -31.74
CA LEU A 57 -70.86 -0.95 -32.41
C LEU A 57 -70.32 0.42 -31.99
N ARG A 58 -71.19 1.44 -31.97
CA ARG A 58 -70.84 2.79 -31.54
C ARG A 58 -70.41 2.86 -30.07
N SER A 59 -71.11 2.13 -29.20
CA SER A 59 -70.79 2.07 -27.77
C SER A 59 -69.41 1.44 -27.54
N GLU A 60 -69.14 0.30 -28.16
CA GLU A 60 -67.87 -0.42 -28.03
C GLU A 60 -66.69 0.37 -28.60
N LEU A 61 -66.83 1.00 -29.76
CA LEU A 61 -65.77 1.86 -30.32
C LEU A 61 -65.45 3.05 -29.42
N ARG A 62 -66.47 3.64 -28.77
CA ARG A 62 -66.25 4.72 -27.79
C ARG A 62 -65.58 4.23 -26.52
N SER A 63 -65.97 3.04 -26.04
CA SER A 63 -65.34 2.38 -24.90
C SER A 63 -63.86 2.11 -25.17
N HIS A 64 -63.56 1.51 -26.32
CA HIS A 64 -62.20 1.23 -26.78
C HIS A 64 -61.35 2.50 -26.90
N LEU A 65 -61.90 3.58 -27.49
CA LEU A 65 -61.18 4.86 -27.57
C LEU A 65 -60.89 5.45 -26.18
N SER A 66 -61.84 5.33 -25.24
CA SER A 66 -61.66 5.83 -23.87
C SER A 66 -60.61 5.01 -23.12
N ALA A 67 -60.62 3.69 -23.26
CA ALA A 67 -59.63 2.79 -22.69
C ALA A 67 -58.22 3.13 -23.21
N LEU A 68 -58.07 3.25 -24.53
CA LEU A 68 -56.79 3.59 -25.15
C LEU A 68 -56.25 4.96 -24.71
N LYS A 69 -57.13 5.96 -24.57
CA LYS A 69 -56.73 7.28 -24.03
C LYS A 69 -56.27 7.18 -22.59
N HIS A 70 -56.93 6.36 -21.78
CA HIS A 70 -56.55 6.16 -20.40
C HIS A 70 -55.20 5.43 -20.30
N GLU A 71 -55.03 4.35 -21.05
CA GLU A 71 -53.77 3.59 -21.12
C GLU A 71 -52.60 4.46 -21.58
N LEU A 72 -52.80 5.32 -22.59
CA LEU A 72 -51.78 6.27 -23.03
C LEU A 72 -51.34 7.19 -21.89
N VAL A 73 -52.29 7.72 -21.12
CA VAL A 73 -51.98 8.58 -19.97
C VAL A 73 -51.28 7.79 -18.87
N GLU A 74 -51.71 6.56 -18.59
CA GLU A 74 -51.03 5.67 -17.62
C GLU A 74 -49.60 5.37 -18.05
N LEU A 75 -49.36 5.04 -19.32
CA LEU A 75 -48.05 4.75 -19.87
C LEU A 75 -47.12 5.98 -19.77
N ILE A 76 -47.61 7.16 -20.17
CA ILE A 76 -46.84 8.40 -20.05
C ILE A 76 -46.51 8.69 -18.58
N ASN A 77 -47.47 8.54 -17.67
CA ASN A 77 -47.25 8.80 -16.26
C ASN A 77 -46.25 7.83 -15.65
N ARG A 78 -46.33 6.54 -16.01
CA ARG A 78 -45.39 5.50 -15.58
C ARG A 78 -43.97 5.82 -16.06
N ASP A 79 -43.81 6.05 -17.36
CA ASP A 79 -42.51 6.30 -17.97
C ASP A 79 -41.91 7.62 -17.46
N TYR A 80 -42.75 8.63 -17.19
CA TYR A 80 -42.32 9.89 -16.56
C TYR A 80 -41.85 9.68 -15.12
N ALA A 81 -42.57 8.88 -14.32
CA ALA A 81 -42.17 8.56 -12.95
C ALA A 81 -40.82 7.81 -12.92
N ASP A 82 -40.62 6.88 -13.86
CA ASP A 82 -39.36 6.15 -13.99
C ASP A 82 -38.21 7.06 -14.41
N PHE A 83 -38.44 7.98 -15.35
CA PHE A 83 -37.44 8.97 -15.75
C PHE A 83 -37.03 9.91 -14.60
N VAL A 84 -38.01 10.42 -13.84
CA VAL A 84 -37.75 11.27 -12.66
C VAL A 84 -37.00 10.48 -11.57
N SER A 85 -37.39 9.23 -11.32
CA SER A 85 -36.69 8.34 -10.39
C SER A 85 -35.25 8.09 -10.81
N LEU A 86 -35.00 7.80 -12.09
CA LEU A 86 -33.67 7.55 -12.62
C LEU A 86 -32.78 8.80 -12.55
N SER A 87 -33.30 9.96 -12.94
CA SER A 87 -32.57 11.23 -12.88
C SER A 87 -32.17 11.60 -11.43
N THR A 88 -33.05 11.34 -10.46
CA THR A 88 -32.73 11.54 -9.03
C THR A 88 -31.61 10.59 -8.58
N LYS A 89 -31.72 9.30 -8.91
CA LYS A 89 -30.68 8.30 -8.58
C LYS A 89 -29.32 8.63 -9.21
N LEU A 90 -29.30 9.17 -10.42
CA LEU A 90 -28.06 9.58 -11.09
C LEU A 90 -27.38 10.73 -10.35
N VAL A 91 -28.14 11.74 -9.92
CA VAL A 91 -27.63 12.84 -9.09
C VAL A 91 -27.04 12.32 -7.78
N ASP A 92 -27.70 11.36 -7.12
CA ASP A 92 -27.20 10.74 -5.89
C ASP A 92 -25.86 10.01 -6.11
N VAL A 93 -25.70 9.35 -7.26
CA VAL A 93 -24.45 8.67 -7.65
C VAL A 93 -23.34 9.69 -7.90
N ASP A 94 -23.62 10.78 -8.62
CA ASP A 94 -22.64 11.85 -8.83
C ASP A 94 -22.17 12.45 -7.49
N GLU A 95 -23.09 12.67 -6.54
CA GLU A 95 -22.75 13.14 -5.21
C GLU A 95 -21.90 12.11 -4.45
N ALA A 96 -22.23 10.82 -4.53
CA ALA A 96 -21.43 9.75 -3.93
C ALA A 96 -20.01 9.70 -4.51
N VAL A 97 -19.86 9.88 -5.82
CA VAL A 97 -18.55 9.97 -6.48
C VAL A 97 -17.76 11.16 -5.95
N VAL A 98 -18.40 12.33 -5.83
CA VAL A 98 -17.75 13.54 -5.28
C VAL A 98 -17.29 13.30 -3.84
N ARG A 99 -18.15 12.71 -2.99
CA ARG A 99 -17.81 12.37 -1.59
C ARG A 99 -16.65 11.38 -1.48
N MET A 100 -16.52 10.45 -2.42
CA MET A 100 -15.45 9.44 -2.40
C MET A 100 -14.10 9.94 -2.90
N ARG A 101 -14.03 11.03 -3.67
CA ARG A 101 -12.76 11.54 -4.23
C ARG A 101 -11.73 11.89 -3.14
N ALA A 102 -12.15 12.64 -2.11
CA ALA A 102 -11.23 13.08 -1.06
C ALA A 102 -10.67 11.91 -0.21
N PRO A 103 -11.49 10.97 0.31
CA PRO A 103 -10.99 9.80 1.03
C PRO A 103 -10.01 8.95 0.22
N LEU A 104 -10.25 8.77 -1.09
CA LEU A 104 -9.36 7.98 -1.96
C LEU A 104 -8.01 8.67 -2.16
N LEU A 105 -7.99 10.00 -2.31
CA LEU A 105 -6.76 10.77 -2.36
C LEU A 105 -5.99 10.69 -1.04
N GLU A 106 -6.67 10.82 0.09
CA GLU A 106 -6.06 10.72 1.42
C GLU A 106 -5.41 9.34 1.64
N ILE A 107 -6.09 8.25 1.25
CA ILE A 107 -5.53 6.91 1.34
C ILE A 107 -4.29 6.78 0.45
N LYS A 108 -4.35 7.29 -0.79
CA LYS A 108 -3.19 7.28 -1.69
C LYS A 108 -2.00 8.03 -1.09
N GLU A 109 -2.23 9.20 -0.52
CA GLU A 109 -1.18 10.00 0.15
C GLU A 109 -0.58 9.24 1.34
N LYS A 110 -1.42 8.63 2.18
CA LYS A 110 -0.96 7.80 3.31
C LYS A 110 -0.11 6.62 2.86
N ILE A 111 -0.50 5.94 1.78
CA ILE A 111 0.29 4.82 1.22
C ILE A 111 1.65 5.31 0.71
N LEU A 112 1.69 6.45 0.01
CA LEU A 112 2.95 7.03 -0.46
C LEU A 112 3.85 7.45 0.70
N ALA A 113 3.30 8.10 1.72
CA ALA A 113 4.05 8.47 2.93
C ALA A 113 4.62 7.23 3.65
N PHE A 114 3.82 6.18 3.79
CA PHE A 114 4.26 4.92 4.39
C PHE A 114 5.38 4.26 3.58
N ARG A 115 5.23 4.19 2.25
CA ARG A 115 6.28 3.66 1.36
C ARG A 115 7.59 4.44 1.54
N ASN A 116 7.55 5.77 1.53
CA ASN A 116 8.73 6.61 1.72
C ASN A 116 9.39 6.36 3.09
N ALA A 117 8.59 6.16 4.14
CA ALA A 117 9.12 5.85 5.48
C ALA A 117 9.80 4.48 5.53
N VAL A 118 9.25 3.47 4.84
CA VAL A 118 9.86 2.14 4.71
C VAL A 118 11.16 2.21 3.91
N ASP A 119 11.16 2.90 2.77
CA ASP A 119 12.35 3.08 1.94
C ASP A 119 13.46 3.82 2.72
N GLY A 120 13.11 4.87 3.47
CA GLY A 120 14.06 5.57 4.34
C GLY A 120 14.63 4.68 5.45
N SER A 121 13.79 3.83 6.05
CA SER A 121 14.22 2.87 7.08
C SER A 121 15.16 1.80 6.50
N LEU A 122 14.87 1.32 5.29
CA LEU A 122 15.71 0.35 4.58
C LEU A 122 17.10 0.94 4.29
N ILE A 123 17.16 2.17 3.77
CA ILE A 123 18.43 2.87 3.52
C ILE A 123 19.21 3.06 4.82
N ALA A 124 18.53 3.49 5.89
CA ALA A 124 19.16 3.66 7.20
C ALA A 124 19.74 2.33 7.73
N LEU A 125 19.00 1.22 7.63
CA LEU A 125 19.48 -0.10 8.02
C LEU A 125 20.68 -0.55 7.20
N GLN A 126 20.64 -0.40 5.88
CA GLN A 126 21.77 -0.73 5.00
C GLN A 126 23.02 0.07 5.36
N SER A 127 22.87 1.37 5.62
CA SER A 127 24.00 2.22 6.03
C SER A 127 24.61 1.77 7.36
N ARG A 128 23.79 1.41 8.34
CA ARG A 128 24.24 0.92 9.65
C ARG A 128 24.91 -0.45 9.55
N LEU A 129 24.39 -1.36 8.72
CA LEU A 129 25.02 -2.65 8.48
C LEU A 129 26.39 -2.48 7.82
N LYS A 130 26.51 -1.57 6.85
CA LYS A 130 27.79 -1.24 6.23
C LYS A 130 28.79 -0.66 7.24
N GLN A 131 28.36 0.28 8.09
CA GLN A 131 29.19 0.83 9.15
C GLN A 131 29.66 -0.25 10.14
N ARG A 132 28.76 -1.17 10.52
CA ARG A 132 29.11 -2.28 11.42
C ARG A 132 30.12 -3.23 10.79
N ALA A 133 29.98 -3.52 9.50
CA ALA A 133 30.96 -4.33 8.77
C ALA A 133 32.35 -3.68 8.78
N GLN A 134 32.43 -2.37 8.48
CA GLN A 134 33.68 -1.60 8.52
C GLN A 134 34.29 -1.54 9.93
N ALA A 135 33.46 -1.37 10.96
CA ALA A 135 33.92 -1.35 12.34
C ALA A 135 34.48 -2.72 12.78
N ASN A 136 33.85 -3.82 12.34
CA ASN A 136 34.35 -5.17 12.61
C ASN A 136 35.69 -5.42 11.90
N GLU A 137 35.81 -5.05 10.62
CA GLU A 137 37.06 -5.17 9.87
C GLU A 137 38.20 -4.40 10.54
N ALA A 138 37.96 -3.15 10.94
CA ALA A 138 38.95 -2.36 11.67
C ALA A 138 39.33 -3.00 13.03
N ARG A 139 38.37 -3.64 13.71
CA ARG A 139 38.63 -4.35 14.97
C ARG A 139 39.52 -5.56 14.76
N GLU A 140 39.25 -6.37 13.74
CA GLU A 140 40.07 -7.55 13.40
C GLU A 140 41.52 -7.15 13.10
N VAL A 141 41.73 -6.05 12.36
CA VAL A 141 43.07 -5.52 12.08
C VAL A 141 43.77 -5.05 13.36
N LEU A 142 43.05 -4.37 14.26
CA LEU A 142 43.61 -3.90 15.53
C LEU A 142 43.97 -5.06 16.47
N GLU A 143 43.14 -6.10 16.52
CA GLU A 143 43.40 -7.33 17.28
C GLU A 143 44.68 -8.01 16.79
N LEU A 144 44.83 -8.16 15.46
CA LEU A 144 46.06 -8.71 14.87
C LEU A 144 47.29 -7.85 15.21
N LEU A 145 47.16 -6.52 15.14
CA LEU A 145 48.25 -5.61 15.48
C LEU A 145 48.65 -5.76 16.96
N LEU A 146 47.68 -5.81 17.87
CA LEU A 146 47.93 -5.99 19.30
C LEU A 146 48.65 -7.32 19.60
N ASP A 147 48.22 -8.40 18.95
CA ASP A 147 48.85 -9.73 19.07
C ASP A 147 50.31 -9.68 18.62
N THR A 148 50.59 -9.06 17.47
CA THR A 148 51.98 -8.90 16.99
C THR A 148 52.83 -8.07 17.95
N PHE A 149 52.31 -6.96 18.49
CA PHE A 149 53.01 -6.14 19.48
C PHE A 149 53.34 -6.93 20.75
N HIS A 150 52.42 -7.78 21.23
CA HIS A 150 52.65 -8.60 22.42
C HIS A 150 53.73 -9.66 22.20
N VAL A 151 53.78 -10.27 21.01
CA VAL A 151 54.85 -11.23 20.64
C VAL A 151 56.21 -10.53 20.60
N VAL A 152 56.30 -9.37 19.92
CA VAL A 152 57.54 -8.58 19.85
C VAL A 152 57.99 -8.13 21.24
N SER A 153 57.06 -7.67 22.08
CA SER A 153 57.36 -7.27 23.46
C SER A 153 57.92 -8.42 24.30
N LYS A 154 57.37 -9.64 24.17
CA LYS A 154 57.90 -10.84 24.83
C LYS A 154 59.31 -11.18 24.35
N PHE A 155 59.57 -11.05 23.05
CA PHE A 155 60.89 -11.29 22.46
C PHE A 155 61.93 -10.31 23.01
N LEU A 156 61.64 -9.00 22.94
CA LEU A 156 62.52 -7.94 23.45
C LEU A 156 62.79 -8.07 24.95
N CYS A 157 61.78 -8.43 25.74
CA CYS A 157 61.95 -8.65 27.17
C CYS A 157 62.88 -9.85 27.46
N ARG A 158 62.75 -10.94 26.71
CA ARG A 158 63.62 -12.11 26.84
C ARG A 158 65.06 -11.79 26.41
N SER A 159 65.25 -11.10 25.29
CA SER A 159 66.58 -10.71 24.82
C SER A 159 67.28 -9.80 25.84
N ASN A 160 66.59 -8.79 26.37
CA ASN A 160 67.16 -7.89 27.38
C ASN A 160 67.49 -8.61 28.68
N SER A 161 66.63 -9.53 29.14
CA SER A 161 66.91 -10.36 30.32
C SER A 161 68.13 -11.26 30.13
N LEU A 162 68.31 -11.84 28.94
CA LEU A 162 69.46 -12.69 28.62
C LEU A 162 70.75 -11.85 28.54
N LEU A 163 70.68 -10.65 27.98
CA LEU A 163 71.80 -9.71 27.91
C LEU A 163 72.22 -9.21 29.30
N LEU A 164 71.26 -8.87 30.16
CA LEU A 164 71.51 -8.54 31.57
C LEU A 164 72.19 -9.70 32.32
N GLY A 165 71.71 -10.93 32.14
CA GLY A 165 72.34 -12.11 32.76
C GLY A 165 73.77 -12.39 32.27
N ILE A 166 74.08 -12.09 31.00
CA ILE A 166 75.44 -12.16 30.47
C ILE A 166 76.33 -11.06 31.10
N LEU A 167 75.81 -9.84 31.25
CA LEU A 167 76.54 -8.71 31.85
C LEU A 167 76.79 -8.89 33.35
N GLU A 168 75.89 -9.55 34.08
CA GLU A 168 76.03 -9.82 35.52
C GLU A 168 77.11 -10.89 35.81
N HIS A 169 77.45 -11.72 34.82
CA HIS A 169 78.55 -12.68 34.89
C HIS A 169 79.92 -12.10 34.45
N VAL A 170 80.01 -10.82 34.11
CA VAL A 170 81.30 -10.16 33.82
C VAL A 170 81.94 -9.68 35.12
N PRO A 171 83.13 -10.18 35.51
CA PRO A 171 83.80 -9.71 36.72
C PRO A 171 84.22 -8.25 36.54
N THR A 172 83.70 -7.37 37.39
CA THR A 172 84.04 -5.94 37.40
C THR A 172 85.46 -5.74 37.92
N ALA A 173 86.41 -5.58 37.00
CA ALA A 173 87.72 -5.03 37.29
C ALA A 173 87.78 -3.56 36.84
N ASN A 174 88.01 -2.67 37.81
CA ASN A 174 88.20 -1.22 37.74
C ASN A 174 88.91 -0.68 36.48
N TYR A 175 88.33 0.32 35.80
CA TYR A 175 88.83 1.71 35.76
C TYR A 175 87.94 2.63 34.89
N GLY A 176 87.54 3.78 35.44
CA GLY A 176 87.55 5.08 34.76
C GLY A 176 86.52 5.43 33.66
N ASP A 177 85.57 6.29 34.04
CA ASP A 177 85.00 7.40 33.27
C ASP A 177 84.25 7.17 31.94
N ARG A 178 83.06 7.79 31.88
CA ARG A 178 82.28 8.14 30.68
C ARG A 178 81.88 6.99 29.75
N ALA A 179 80.93 6.18 30.20
CA ALA A 179 79.98 5.55 29.30
C ALA A 179 78.58 5.63 29.93
N SER A 180 77.99 6.80 29.69
CA SER A 180 76.59 7.11 29.85
C SER A 180 75.71 5.90 29.47
N LEU A 181 74.72 5.64 30.31
CA LEU A 181 73.49 4.94 29.96
C LEU A 181 72.99 5.51 28.61
N CYS A 182 73.32 4.88 27.48
CA CYS A 182 72.87 5.30 26.16
C CYS A 182 72.03 4.24 25.45
N LEU A 183 71.47 3.26 26.17
CA LEU A 183 70.73 2.15 25.57
C LEU A 183 69.24 2.13 25.90
N VAL A 184 68.70 3.21 26.47
CA VAL A 184 67.24 3.33 26.72
C VAL A 184 66.61 4.55 26.03
N ASP A 185 67.41 5.49 25.49
CA ASP A 185 66.90 6.73 24.89
C ASP A 185 66.21 6.55 23.53
N ASP A 186 66.30 5.38 22.90
CA ASP A 186 65.67 5.11 21.59
C ASP A 186 64.46 4.18 21.69
N MET A 187 63.82 4.15 22.86
CA MET A 187 62.58 3.41 23.07
C MET A 187 61.40 4.38 23.02
N ASN A 188 60.51 4.18 22.04
CA ASN A 188 59.29 4.97 21.88
C ASN A 188 58.61 5.19 23.25
N PRO A 189 58.27 6.43 23.63
CA PRO A 189 57.74 6.74 24.96
C PRO A 189 56.49 5.91 25.33
N GLY A 190 55.71 5.44 24.34
CA GLY A 190 54.58 4.54 24.57
C GLY A 190 54.97 3.13 25.04
N LEU A 191 56.11 2.60 24.58
CA LEU A 191 56.66 1.31 25.03
C LEU A 191 57.16 1.40 26.48
N TRP A 192 57.71 2.56 26.87
CA TRP A 192 58.14 2.83 28.25
C TRP A 192 56.95 2.83 29.22
N LEU A 193 55.83 3.44 28.81
CA LEU A 193 54.60 3.48 29.61
C LEU A 193 53.98 2.08 29.78
N MET A 194 53.99 1.27 28.72
CA MET A 194 53.44 -0.11 28.74
C MET A 194 54.26 -1.08 29.59
N ILE A 195 55.60 -1.00 29.53
CA ILE A 195 56.49 -1.81 30.37
C ILE A 195 56.35 -1.41 31.85
N SER A 196 56.24 -0.11 32.12
CA SER A 196 56.02 0.43 33.47
C SER A 196 54.67 0.01 34.07
N TYR A 197 53.62 -0.02 33.27
CA TYR A 197 52.28 -0.45 33.70
C TYR A 197 52.23 -1.95 34.06
N ARG A 198 52.96 -2.79 33.32
CA ARG A 198 53.01 -4.24 33.55
C ARG A 198 53.96 -4.66 34.67
N ALA A 199 54.97 -3.85 34.99
CA ALA A 199 55.90 -4.08 36.10
C ALA A 199 55.34 -3.69 37.48
N GLY A 200 54.09 -3.21 37.57
CA GLY A 200 53.40 -2.94 38.84
C GLY A 200 54.07 -1.89 39.74
N ARG A 201 55.03 -1.12 39.23
CA ARG A 201 55.72 -0.04 39.95
C ARG A 201 55.39 1.31 39.35
N ILE A 202 54.15 1.77 39.58
CA ILE A 202 53.85 3.21 39.55
C ILE A 202 54.30 3.77 40.90
N GLN A 203 55.59 4.10 41.02
CA GLN A 203 56.10 4.86 42.16
C GLN A 203 56.28 6.32 41.74
N ARG A 204 55.15 7.04 41.64
CA ARG A 204 54.91 8.49 41.88
C ARG A 204 56.01 9.54 41.60
N SER A 205 56.99 9.32 40.72
CA SER A 205 58.10 10.29 40.56
C SER A 205 58.19 10.97 39.20
N CYS A 206 57.49 10.50 38.16
CA CYS A 206 57.42 11.22 36.87
C CYS A 206 56.25 12.22 36.85
N LEU A 207 56.27 13.19 37.77
CA LEU A 207 55.57 14.46 37.58
C LEU A 207 56.48 15.68 37.80
N VAL A 208 57.79 15.47 37.91
CA VAL A 208 58.76 16.54 38.02
C VAL A 208 59.80 16.33 36.92
N CYS A 209 59.69 17.16 35.89
CA CYS A 209 60.62 17.47 34.79
C CYS A 209 59.82 17.54 33.48
N MET A 210 59.11 18.66 33.32
CA MET A 210 58.98 19.33 32.03
C MET A 210 60.31 20.03 31.72
#